data_AF-A0A9P7K4J9-F1
#
_entry.id   AF-A0A9P7K4J9-F1
#
_cell.length_a   1.000
_cell.length_b   1.000
_cell.length_c   1.000
_cell.angle_alpha   90.00
_cell.angle_beta   90.00
_cell.angle_gamma   90.00
#
_symmetry.space_group_name_H-M   'P 1'
#
loop_
_entity.id
_entity.type
_entity.pdbx_description
1 polymer ?
#
loop_
_entity_poly.entity_id
_entity_poly.type
_entity_poly.pdbx_seq_one_letter_code
_entity_poly.pdbx_strand_id
1 'polypeptide(L)'
;MGASFDGVVLNLPGKPKTLYVDGKSAESVSLRESIVALLDLADESLECSALVIALERSSPNLGVLLHSLMYVGGTVVTNPVFQVDPAFVLVGLEI
;
A
#
# COMPACT_ATOMS: atom_id res chain seq x y z
N MET A 1 -8.94 16.22 -11.11
CA MET A 1 -8.32 15.09 -11.84
C MET A 1 -7.78 14.17 -10.76
N GLY A 2 -8.47 13.06 -10.49
CA GLY A 2 -8.12 12.16 -9.38
C GLY A 2 -6.92 11.29 -9.74
N ALA A 3 -6.06 11.01 -8.76
CA ALA A 3 -5.10 9.92 -8.87
C ALA A 3 -5.84 8.62 -9.19
N SER A 4 -5.33 7.88 -10.16
CA SER A 4 -5.67 6.46 -10.34
C SER A 4 -4.64 5.66 -9.56
N PHE A 5 -5.10 4.87 -8.60
CA PHE A 5 -4.28 3.84 -7.97
C PHE A 5 -4.47 2.56 -8.78
N ASP A 6 -3.37 1.99 -9.26
CA ASP A 6 -3.39 0.68 -9.88
C ASP A 6 -3.10 -0.37 -8.82
N GLY A 7 -3.93 -1.40 -8.75
CA GLY A 7 -3.82 -2.42 -7.72
C GLY A 7 -4.34 -3.78 -8.13
N VAL A 8 -3.86 -4.80 -7.42
CA VAL A 8 -4.21 -6.20 -7.62
C VAL A 8 -4.51 -6.87 -6.29
N VAL A 9 -5.58 -7.64 -6.24
CA VAL A 9 -5.91 -8.48 -5.09
C VAL A 9 -5.21 -9.83 -5.25
N LEU A 10 -4.41 -10.19 -4.26
CA LEU A 10 -3.73 -11.47 -4.18
C LEU A 10 -4.39 -12.33 -3.10
N ASN A 11 -4.86 -13.52 -3.51
CA ASN A 11 -5.39 -14.53 -2.61
C ASN A 11 -4.55 -15.80 -2.74
N LEU A 12 -3.63 -16.02 -1.80
CA LEU A 12 -2.71 -17.15 -1.82
C LEU A 12 -3.15 -18.21 -0.79
N PRO A 13 -3.02 -19.51 -1.10
CA PRO A 13 -3.39 -20.56 -0.18
C PRO A 13 -2.53 -20.48 1.10
N GLY A 14 -3.19 -20.39 2.26
CA GLY A 14 -2.53 -20.28 3.56
C GLY A 14 -2.00 -18.88 3.91
N LYS A 15 -2.35 -17.85 3.14
CA LYS A 15 -2.06 -16.44 3.43
C LYS A 15 -3.34 -15.62 3.43
N PRO A 16 -3.38 -14.50 4.17
CA PRO A 16 -4.49 -13.57 4.09
C PRO A 16 -4.64 -13.02 2.66
N LYS A 17 -5.89 -12.69 2.30
CA LYS A 17 -6.19 -11.97 1.05
C LYS A 17 -5.66 -10.55 1.18
N THR A 18 -4.80 -10.13 0.27
CA THR A 18 -4.07 -8.85 0.37
C THR A 18 -4.26 -8.02 -0.89
N LEU A 19 -4.63 -6.76 -0.72
CA LEU A 19 -4.67 -5.79 -1.80
C LEU A 19 -3.28 -5.17 -1.95
N TYR A 20 -2.67 -5.30 -3.13
CA TYR A 20 -1.42 -4.62 -3.48
C TYR A 20 -1.75 -3.41 -4.35
N VAL A 21 -1.24 -2.23 -4.02
CA VAL A 21 -1.43 -1.01 -4.79
C VAL A 21 -0.10 -0.33 -5.11
N ASP A 22 -0.05 0.35 -6.24
CA ASP A 22 1.08 1.20 -6.58
C ASP A 22 1.01 2.55 -5.85
N GLY A 23 2.18 3.01 -5.38
CA GLY A 23 2.32 4.30 -4.71
C GLY A 23 2.63 5.45 -5.65
N LYS A 24 2.64 5.22 -6.97
CA LYS A 24 3.08 6.21 -7.96
C LYS A 24 2.21 7.46 -7.93
N SER A 25 0.91 7.27 -7.74
CA SER A 25 -0.05 8.37 -7.65
C SER A 25 -0.20 8.95 -6.24
N ALA A 26 0.45 8.33 -5.24
CA ALA A 26 0.36 8.76 -3.86
C ALA A 26 0.88 10.19 -3.66
N GLU A 27 1.91 10.60 -4.39
CA GLU A 27 2.47 11.96 -4.31
C GLU A 27 1.48 13.06 -4.76
N SER A 28 0.49 12.71 -5.57
CA SER A 28 -0.42 13.67 -6.22
C SER A 28 -1.72 13.93 -5.46
N VAL A 29 -2.02 13.14 -4.43
CA VAL A 29 -3.29 13.20 -3.69
C VAL A 29 -3.04 13.25 -2.20
N SER A 30 -4.00 13.83 -1.46
CA SER A 30 -4.09 13.77 0.00
C SER A 30 -4.04 12.31 0.48
N LEU A 31 -2.83 11.75 0.63
CA LEU A 31 -2.58 10.34 0.93
C LEU A 31 -3.43 9.82 2.07
N ARG A 32 -3.60 10.63 3.11
CA ARG A 32 -4.37 10.23 4.29
C ARG A 32 -5.80 9.85 3.93
N GLU A 33 -6.47 10.66 3.12
CA GLU A 33 -7.84 10.43 2.70
C GLU A 33 -7.91 9.25 1.71
N SER A 34 -6.93 9.15 0.80
CA SER A 34 -6.84 8.01 -0.12
C SER A 34 -6.55 6.69 0.55
N ILE A 35 -5.70 6.65 1.58
CA ILE A 35 -5.38 5.41 2.32
C ILE A 35 -6.63 4.93 3.04
N VAL A 36 -7.37 5.82 3.71
CA VAL A 36 -8.64 5.44 4.36
C VAL A 36 -9.62 4.89 3.32
N ALA A 37 -9.79 5.56 2.19
CA ALA A 37 -10.66 5.06 1.12
C ALA A 37 -10.19 3.71 0.53
N LEU A 38 -8.87 3.48 0.45
CA LEU A 38 -8.31 2.20 0.01
C LEU A 38 -8.49 1.10 1.06
N LEU A 39 -8.41 1.43 2.35
CA LEU A 39 -8.68 0.49 3.45
C LEU A 39 -10.16 0.12 3.47
N ASP A 40 -11.07 1.09 3.36
CA ASP A 40 -12.51 0.86 3.27
C ASP A 40 -12.85 -0.01 2.04
N LEU A 41 -12.25 0.29 0.88
CA LEU A 41 -12.40 -0.54 -0.33
C LEU A 41 -11.87 -1.96 -0.13
N ALA A 42 -10.71 -2.09 0.51
CA ALA A 42 -10.07 -3.37 0.76
C ALA A 42 -10.89 -4.23 1.72
N ASP A 43 -11.44 -3.64 2.78
CA ASP A 43 -12.27 -4.30 3.79
C ASP A 43 -13.67 -4.61 3.24
N GLU A 44 -14.45 -3.59 2.90
CA GLU A 44 -15.88 -3.72 2.60
C GLU A 44 -16.15 -4.35 1.24
N SER A 45 -15.37 -3.98 0.22
CA SER A 45 -15.65 -4.41 -1.17
C SER A 45 -14.84 -5.64 -1.57
N LEU A 46 -13.64 -5.79 -1.02
CA LEU A 46 -12.70 -6.82 -1.43
C LEU A 46 -12.44 -7.87 -0.34
N GLU A 47 -12.95 -7.71 0.88
CA GLU A 47 -12.77 -8.65 2.00
C GLU A 47 -11.28 -9.04 2.19
N CYS A 48 -10.38 -8.07 2.01
CA CYS A 48 -8.95 -8.24 2.21
C CYS A 48 -8.62 -8.06 3.69
N SER A 49 -7.66 -8.83 4.19
CA SER A 49 -7.17 -8.71 5.58
C SER A 49 -5.92 -7.82 5.68
N ALA A 50 -5.39 -7.38 4.55
CA ALA A 50 -4.23 -6.51 4.50
C ALA A 50 -4.20 -5.66 3.22
N LEU A 51 -3.59 -4.49 3.33
CA LEU A 51 -3.26 -3.58 2.25
C LEU A 51 -1.73 -3.45 2.17
N VAL A 52 -1.15 -3.60 0.99
CA VAL A 52 0.28 -3.39 0.75
C VAL A 52 0.47 -2.32 -0.32
N ILE A 53 1.27 -1.32 -0.02
CA ILE A 53 1.57 -0.20 -0.92
C ILE A 53 3.03 -0.27 -1.34
N ALA A 54 3.28 -0.25 -2.65
CA ALA A 54 4.62 -0.22 -3.22
C ALA A 54 5.07 1.23 -3.49
N LEU A 55 6.09 1.69 -2.77
CA LEU A 55 6.65 3.05 -2.92
C LEU A 55 8.01 3.00 -3.60
N GLU A 56 8.30 3.97 -4.47
CA GLU A 56 9.62 4.12 -5.08
C GLU A 56 10.61 4.76 -4.11
N ARG A 57 11.78 4.14 -3.95
CA ARG A 57 12.85 4.65 -3.08
C ARG A 57 13.51 5.92 -3.63
N SER A 58 13.47 6.12 -4.95
CA SER A 58 13.98 7.32 -5.63
C SER A 58 13.09 8.54 -5.43
N SER A 59 11.87 8.37 -4.90
CA SER A 59 10.97 9.49 -4.67
C SER A 59 11.53 10.44 -3.60
N PRO A 60 11.63 11.75 -3.87
CA PRO A 60 12.02 12.73 -2.86
C PRO A 60 11.00 12.84 -1.73
N ASN A 61 9.76 12.41 -1.96
CA ASN A 61 8.67 12.48 -1.01
C ASN A 61 8.55 11.24 -0.12
N LEU A 62 9.35 10.20 -0.37
CA LEU A 62 9.29 8.92 0.33
C LEU A 62 9.25 9.06 1.87
N GLY A 63 10.07 9.95 2.44
CA GLY A 63 10.11 10.15 3.89
C GLY A 63 8.78 10.63 4.46
N VAL A 64 8.10 11.53 3.75
CA VAL A 64 6.77 12.02 4.13
C VAL A 64 5.74 10.91 3.97
N LEU A 65 5.79 10.16 2.87
CA LEU A 65 4.89 9.02 2.62
C LEU A 65 5.01 7.95 3.71
N LEU A 66 6.24 7.53 4.03
CA LEU A 66 6.51 6.55 5.08
C LEU A 66 6.04 7.06 6.44
N HIS A 67 6.31 8.32 6.77
CA HIS A 67 5.85 8.89 8.03
C HIS A 67 4.31 8.89 8.12
N SER A 68 3.62 9.30 7.06
CA SER A 68 2.15 9.27 7.00
C SER A 68 1.59 7.84 7.12
N LEU A 69 2.21 6.87 6.45
CA LEU A 69 1.81 5.47 6.50
C LEU A 69 2.05 4.85 7.88
N MET A 70 3.22 5.10 8.47
CA MET A 70 3.53 4.63 9.82
C MET A 70 2.60 5.22 10.86
N TYR A 71 2.18 6.48 10.69
CA TYR A 71 1.23 7.14 11.58
C TYR A 71 -0.15 6.45 11.61
N VAL A 72 -0.58 5.87 10.49
CA VAL A 72 -1.85 5.12 10.39
C VAL A 72 -1.69 3.62 10.68
N GLY A 73 -0.53 3.19 11.21
CA GLY A 73 -0.26 1.79 11.57
C GLY A 73 0.46 0.97 10.49
N GLY A 74 0.91 1.60 9.41
CA GLY A 74 1.69 0.93 8.37
C GLY A 74 3.07 0.51 8.83
N THR A 75 3.52 -0.66 8.36
CA THR A 75 4.81 -1.25 8.69
C THR A 75 5.57 -1.59 7.42
N VAL A 76 6.90 -1.44 7.44
CA VAL A 76 7.72 -1.83 6.28
C VAL A 76 7.79 -3.35 6.19
N VAL A 77 7.40 -3.92 5.05
CA VAL A 77 7.43 -5.36 4.82
C VAL A 77 8.87 -5.78 4.53
N THR A 78 9.50 -6.44 5.50
CA THR A 78 10.90 -6.91 5.41
C THR A 78 11.04 -8.32 4.84
N ASN A 79 9.96 -9.12 4.89
CA ASN A 79 9.96 -10.50 4.40
C ASN A 79 8.80 -10.71 3.40
N PRO A 80 8.91 -10.18 2.17
CA PRO A 80 7.85 -10.29 1.17
C PRO A 80 7.74 -11.72 0.64
N VAL A 81 6.51 -12.14 0.29
CA VAL A 81 6.24 -13.46 -0.29
C VAL A 81 6.80 -13.58 -1.73
N PHE A 82 6.99 -12.44 -2.39
CA PHE A 82 7.53 -12.33 -3.74
C PHE A 82 8.83 -11.53 -3.72
N GLN A 83 9.70 -11.77 -4.72
CA GLN A 83 10.89 -10.97 -4.90
C GLN A 83 10.50 -9.53 -5.26
N VAL A 84 10.96 -8.58 -4.46
CA VAL A 84 10.68 -7.16 -4.65
C VAL A 84 11.86 -6.52 -5.35
N ASP A 85 11.58 -5.67 -6.33
CA ASP A 85 12.59 -4.85 -6.97
C ASP A 85 13.22 -3.90 -5.92
N PRO A 86 14.56 -3.87 -5.78
CA PRO A 86 15.25 -3.03 -4.79
C PRO A 86 14.98 -1.53 -4.95
N ALA A 87 14.50 -1.07 -6.11
CA ALA A 87 14.04 0.30 -6.33
C ALA A 87 12.78 0.63 -5.53
N PHE A 88 12.06 -0.36 -5.01
CA PHE A 88 10.81 -0.19 -4.27
C PHE A 88 10.96 -0.57 -2.80
N VAL A 89 10.05 -0.03 -1.99
CA VAL A 89 9.82 -0.43 -0.61
C VAL A 89 8.34 -0.73 -0.45
N LEU A 90 8.03 -1.83 0.23
CA LEU A 90 6.66 -2.24 0.49
C LEU A 90 6.27 -1.80 1.91
N VAL A 91 5.08 -1.22 2.03
CA VAL A 91 4.48 -0.86 3.31
C VAL A 91 3.16 -1.60 3.45
N GLY A 92 3.03 -2.43 4.48
CA GLY A 92 1.84 -3.20 4.80
C GLY A 92 1.02 -2.54 5.90
N LEU A 93 -0.29 -2.52 5.73
CA LEU A 93 -1.28 -2.15 6.72
C LEU A 93 -2.17 -3.38 6.94
N GLU A 94 -2.39 -3.74 8.19
CA GLU A 94 -3.37 -4.76 8.56
C GLU A 94 -4.75 -4.09 8.65
N ILE A 95 -5.78 -4.82 8.20
CA ILE A 95 -7.19 -4.39 8.20
C ILE A 95 -7.91 -5.15 9.30
#